data_AF-A0A1I4RVV6-F1
#
_entry.id   AF-A0A1I4RVV6-F1
#
_cell.length_a   1.000
_cell.length_b   1.000
_cell.length_c   1.000
_cell.angle_alpha   90.00
_cell.angle_beta   90.00
_cell.angle_gamma   90.00
#
_symmetry.space_group_name_H-M   'P 1'
#
loop_
_entity.id
_entity.type
_entity.pdbx_description
1 polymer ?
#
loop_
_entity_poly.entity_id
_entity_poly.type
_entity_poly.pdbx_seq_one_letter_code
_entity_poly.pdbx_strand_id
1 'polypeptide(L)'
;MKKFRGKRRYFKRLWSLVNGYQLHVEDDSWYDFWHRHLDFGGLGNASLKIRREHINAHISLYSKFLKQLEHLKKPYQTWVCIHEGDSGADAVYVHTPNPNVDDYPINFNFIKWNCKLPQTFSDLIDLTQYNVGYYESEFERVYYIQSKHLKYPLSN
;
A
#
# COMPACT_ATOMS: atom_id res chain seq x y z
N MET A 1 -19.43 14.58 -14.62
CA MET A 1 -18.57 13.37 -14.67
C MET A 1 -19.20 12.32 -15.59
N LYS A 2 -18.49 11.78 -16.59
CA LYS A 2 -19.02 10.73 -17.48
C LYS A 2 -19.25 9.44 -16.68
N LYS A 3 -20.36 8.74 -16.94
CA LYS A 3 -20.70 7.46 -16.28
C LYS A 3 -19.59 6.43 -16.56
N PHE A 4 -18.97 5.89 -15.52
CA PHE A 4 -17.93 4.85 -15.66
C PHE A 4 -18.55 3.56 -16.24
N ARG A 5 -18.30 3.29 -17.53
CA ARG A 5 -18.76 2.09 -18.25
C ARG A 5 -17.70 0.99 -18.19
N GLY A 6 -18.11 -0.27 -18.29
CA GLY A 6 -17.17 -1.40 -18.34
C GLY A 6 -16.60 -1.83 -16.98
N LYS A 7 -17.20 -1.44 -15.86
CA LYS A 7 -16.77 -1.73 -14.47
C LYS A 7 -16.34 -3.20 -14.26
N ARG A 8 -17.15 -4.16 -14.72
CA ARG A 8 -16.86 -5.59 -14.58
C ARG A 8 -15.55 -5.99 -15.27
N ARG A 9 -15.34 -5.53 -16.50
CA ARG A 9 -14.10 -5.81 -17.27
C ARG A 9 -12.90 -5.15 -16.62
N TYR A 10 -13.07 -3.92 -16.12
CA TYR A 10 -12.04 -3.19 -15.39
C TYR A 10 -11.59 -3.97 -14.15
N PHE A 11 -12.51 -4.30 -13.24
CA PHE A 11 -12.15 -5.01 -12.00
C PHE A 11 -11.62 -6.42 -12.26
N LYS A 12 -12.10 -7.12 -13.30
CA LYS A 12 -11.49 -8.39 -13.71
C LYS A 12 -10.01 -8.22 -14.09
N ARG A 13 -9.66 -7.12 -14.77
CA ARG A 13 -8.26 -6.81 -15.13
C ARG A 13 -7.44 -6.40 -13.92
N LEU A 14 -8.01 -5.55 -13.04
CA LEU A 14 -7.37 -5.17 -11.78
C LEU A 14 -6.97 -6.40 -10.97
N TRP A 15 -7.92 -7.30 -10.72
CA TRP A 15 -7.66 -8.51 -9.95
C TRP A 15 -6.73 -9.49 -10.66
N SER A 16 -6.80 -9.59 -11.99
CA SER A 16 -5.82 -10.36 -12.76
C SER A 16 -4.40 -9.81 -12.60
N LEU A 17 -4.24 -8.48 -12.54
CA LEU A 17 -2.96 -7.82 -12.33
C LEU A 17 -2.44 -8.09 -10.91
N VAL A 18 -3.29 -7.91 -9.90
CA VAL A 18 -2.92 -8.19 -8.49
C VAL A 18 -2.48 -9.64 -8.32
N ASN A 19 -3.27 -10.59 -8.86
CA ASN A 19 -2.98 -12.01 -8.72
C ASN A 19 -1.69 -12.44 -9.46
N GLY A 20 -1.42 -11.82 -10.61
CA GLY A 20 -0.26 -12.12 -11.44
C GLY A 20 1.02 -11.37 -11.07
N TYR A 21 0.99 -10.44 -10.11
CA TYR A 21 2.13 -9.57 -9.83
C TYR A 21 3.33 -10.32 -9.25
N GLN A 22 4.54 -10.11 -9.77
CA GLN A 22 5.76 -10.71 -9.20
C GLN A 22 6.81 -9.63 -8.94
N LEU A 23 7.36 -9.62 -7.74
CA LEU A 23 8.53 -8.83 -7.35
C LEU A 23 9.79 -9.56 -7.78
N HIS A 24 10.84 -8.79 -8.09
CA HIS A 24 12.17 -9.34 -8.30
C HIS A 24 12.85 -9.56 -6.95
N VAL A 25 12.99 -10.79 -6.50
CA VAL A 25 13.50 -11.11 -5.14
C VAL A 25 14.81 -11.89 -5.17
N GLU A 26 15.61 -11.68 -6.23
CA GLU A 26 16.93 -12.27 -6.37
C GLU A 26 17.97 -11.58 -5.48
N ASP A 27 19.17 -12.17 -5.37
CA ASP A 27 20.19 -11.74 -4.41
C ASP A 27 20.73 -10.31 -4.70
N ASP A 28 20.68 -9.86 -5.96
CA ASP A 28 21.11 -8.52 -6.37
C ASP A 28 20.00 -7.46 -6.27
N SER A 29 18.75 -7.87 -6.02
CA SER A 29 17.62 -6.96 -5.88
C SER A 29 17.82 -5.91 -4.80
N TRP A 30 17.35 -4.70 -5.09
CA TRP A 30 17.16 -3.62 -4.14
C TRP A 30 15.98 -2.75 -4.57
N TYR A 31 15.37 -2.07 -3.60
CA TYR A 31 14.20 -1.23 -3.80
C TYR A 31 14.40 0.12 -3.10
N ASP A 32 14.34 1.19 -3.87
CA ASP A 32 14.41 2.57 -3.37
C ASP A 32 13.03 3.23 -3.50
N PHE A 33 12.27 3.25 -2.39
CA PHE A 33 10.85 3.63 -2.33
C PHE A 33 10.01 3.14 -3.51
N TRP A 34 10.33 1.96 -4.01
CA TRP A 34 9.64 1.40 -5.15
C TRP A 34 8.19 1.14 -4.76
N HIS A 35 7.26 1.46 -5.63
CA HIS A 35 5.86 1.34 -5.28
C HIS A 35 4.95 1.08 -6.47
N ARG A 36 3.78 0.53 -6.15
CA ARG A 36 2.77 0.20 -7.15
C ARG A 36 1.41 0.83 -6.83
N HIS A 37 1.00 1.73 -7.70
CA HIS A 37 -0.37 2.24 -7.80
C HIS A 37 -1.26 1.23 -8.54
N LEU A 38 -2.50 1.03 -8.06
CA LEU A 38 -3.50 0.21 -8.75
C LEU A 38 -4.63 1.01 -9.40
N ASP A 39 -4.78 2.29 -9.05
CA ASP A 39 -5.86 3.15 -9.53
C ASP A 39 -5.32 4.49 -10.04
N PHE A 40 -4.26 4.49 -10.86
CA PHE A 40 -3.58 5.70 -11.34
C PHE A 40 -4.52 6.77 -11.95
N GLY A 41 -5.70 6.37 -12.42
CA GLY A 41 -6.72 7.28 -12.96
C GLY A 41 -7.69 7.87 -11.92
N GLY A 42 -7.52 7.56 -10.64
CA GLY A 42 -8.36 8.05 -9.54
C GLY A 42 -9.83 7.62 -9.63
N LEU A 43 -10.13 6.44 -10.20
CA LEU A 43 -11.51 5.99 -10.38
C LEU A 43 -12.22 5.74 -9.05
N GLY A 44 -11.47 5.40 -8.01
CA GLY A 44 -11.91 5.26 -6.63
C GLY A 44 -12.55 6.52 -6.08
N ASN A 45 -12.16 7.70 -6.57
CA ASN A 45 -12.73 8.98 -6.17
C ASN A 45 -14.20 9.12 -6.61
N ALA A 46 -14.65 8.31 -7.57
CA ALA A 46 -16.00 8.43 -8.13
C ALA A 46 -17.12 7.87 -7.24
N SER A 47 -16.83 6.90 -6.36
CA SER A 47 -17.83 6.36 -5.41
C SER A 47 -17.19 5.48 -4.35
N LEU A 48 -17.78 5.45 -3.15
CA LEU A 48 -17.35 4.61 -2.03
C LEU A 48 -17.21 3.13 -2.42
N LYS A 49 -18.12 2.60 -3.24
CA LYS A 49 -18.05 1.19 -3.70
C LYS A 49 -16.78 0.92 -4.53
N ILE A 50 -16.39 1.85 -5.41
CA ILE A 50 -15.18 1.71 -6.24
C ILE A 50 -13.94 1.94 -5.38
N ARG A 51 -13.95 2.96 -4.51
CA ARG A 51 -12.89 3.23 -3.53
C ARG A 51 -12.51 1.97 -2.75
N ARG A 52 -13.51 1.33 -2.14
CA ARG A 52 -13.35 0.13 -1.32
C ARG A 52 -12.76 -1.04 -2.09
N GLU A 53 -13.17 -1.22 -3.35
CA GLU A 53 -12.64 -2.30 -4.20
C GLU A 53 -11.16 -2.08 -4.54
N HIS A 54 -10.74 -0.82 -4.77
CA HIS A 54 -9.31 -0.50 -4.94
C HIS A 54 -8.53 -0.70 -3.64
N ILE A 55 -9.07 -0.30 -2.49
CA ILE A 55 -8.40 -0.53 -1.20
C ILE A 55 -8.21 -2.03 -0.97
N ASN A 56 -9.24 -2.86 -1.19
CA ASN A 56 -9.13 -4.32 -1.14
C ASN A 56 -8.03 -4.88 -2.06
N ALA A 57 -7.93 -4.34 -3.28
CA ALA A 57 -6.90 -4.74 -4.23
C ALA A 57 -5.49 -4.38 -3.74
N HIS A 58 -5.29 -3.21 -3.13
CA HIS A 58 -4.00 -2.81 -2.55
C HIS A 58 -3.62 -3.70 -1.36
N ILE A 59 -4.56 -3.98 -0.44
CA ILE A 59 -4.31 -4.88 0.70
C ILE A 59 -3.98 -6.31 0.24
N SER A 60 -4.64 -6.77 -0.83
CA SER A 60 -4.34 -8.07 -1.43
C SER A 60 -2.96 -8.12 -2.10
N LEU A 61 -2.59 -7.07 -2.83
CA LEU A 61 -1.26 -6.94 -3.42
C LEU A 61 -0.18 -6.90 -2.32
N TYR A 62 -0.43 -6.14 -1.26
CA TYR A 62 0.46 -6.04 -0.11
C TYR A 62 0.67 -7.39 0.58
N SER A 63 -0.40 -8.15 0.82
CA SER A 63 -0.31 -9.51 1.37
C SER A 63 0.53 -10.43 0.47
N LYS A 64 0.46 -10.23 -0.85
CA LYS A 64 1.26 -10.97 -1.83
C LYS A 64 2.73 -10.52 -1.82
N PHE A 65 3.01 -9.24 -1.59
CA PHE A 65 4.37 -8.73 -1.44
C PHE A 65 5.04 -9.26 -0.19
N LEU A 66 4.33 -9.28 0.94
CA LEU A 66 4.84 -9.88 2.19
C LEU A 66 5.36 -11.30 1.95
N LYS A 67 4.55 -12.16 1.31
CA LYS A 67 4.94 -13.53 0.98
C LYS A 67 6.14 -13.63 0.03
N GLN A 68 6.21 -12.76 -0.97
CA GLN A 68 7.32 -12.80 -1.93
C GLN A 68 8.62 -12.30 -1.31
N LEU A 69 8.54 -11.26 -0.48
CA LEU A 69 9.69 -10.66 0.20
C LEU A 69 10.29 -11.58 1.26
N GLU A 70 9.56 -12.59 1.76
CA GLU A 70 10.14 -13.66 2.59
C GLU A 70 11.28 -14.42 1.87
N HIS A 71 11.30 -14.43 0.54
CA HIS A 71 12.37 -15.03 -0.25
C HIS A 71 13.57 -14.10 -0.47
N LEU A 72 13.43 -12.81 -0.18
CA LEU A 72 14.51 -11.84 -0.33
C LEU A 72 15.51 -12.02 0.83
N LYS A 73 16.78 -12.30 0.50
CA LYS A 73 17.84 -12.52 1.51
C LYS A 73 18.38 -11.23 2.15
N LYS A 74 17.67 -10.12 1.98
CA LYS A 74 18.04 -8.77 2.45
C LYS A 74 16.94 -8.21 3.35
N PRO A 75 17.28 -7.34 4.30
CA PRO A 75 16.26 -6.66 5.09
C PRO A 75 15.40 -5.75 4.20
N TYR A 76 14.11 -5.68 4.50
CA TYR A 76 13.14 -4.90 3.73
C TYR A 76 12.13 -4.20 4.65
N GLN A 77 11.53 -3.15 4.12
CA GLN A 77 10.34 -2.47 4.62
C GLN A 77 9.28 -2.53 3.51
N THR A 78 8.03 -2.72 3.89
CA THR A 78 6.90 -2.67 2.96
C THR A 78 5.65 -2.21 3.68
N TRP A 79 4.84 -1.40 3.00
CA TRP A 79 3.63 -0.81 3.58
C TRP A 79 2.65 -0.42 2.47
N VAL A 80 1.43 -0.06 2.86
CA VAL A 80 0.42 0.53 1.98
C VAL A 80 0.17 1.96 2.40
N CYS A 81 0.11 2.88 1.43
CA CYS A 81 -0.43 4.21 1.61
C CYS A 81 -1.85 4.28 1.05
N ILE A 82 -2.80 4.78 1.84
CA ILE A 82 -4.17 5.07 1.42
C ILE A 82 -4.41 6.57 1.61
N HIS A 83 -4.51 7.32 0.51
CA HIS A 83 -4.75 8.76 0.53
C HIS A 83 -6.27 9.01 0.61
N GLU A 84 -6.74 9.70 1.65
CA GLU A 84 -8.18 9.84 1.91
C GLU A 84 -8.91 10.57 0.76
N GLY A 85 -8.27 11.59 0.18
CA GLY A 85 -8.81 12.42 -0.90
C GLY A 85 -8.43 12.02 -2.33
N ASP A 86 -7.45 11.13 -2.51
CA ASP A 86 -6.98 10.77 -3.85
C ASP A 86 -6.60 9.29 -4.00
N SER A 87 -7.55 8.49 -4.47
CA SER A 87 -7.32 7.08 -4.79
C SER A 87 -6.24 6.83 -5.84
N GLY A 88 -5.86 7.84 -6.64
CA GLY A 88 -4.78 7.72 -7.62
C GLY A 88 -3.39 7.68 -7.02
N ALA A 89 -3.25 8.20 -5.80
CA ALA A 89 -1.99 8.22 -5.06
C ALA A 89 -1.82 7.00 -4.13
N ASP A 90 -2.84 6.17 -3.96
CA ASP A 90 -2.73 4.92 -3.21
C ASP A 90 -1.68 3.99 -3.82
N ALA A 91 -0.80 3.45 -2.98
CA ALA A 91 0.21 2.52 -3.44
C ALA A 91 0.67 1.53 -2.38
N VAL A 92 1.24 0.41 -2.85
CA VAL A 92 2.01 -0.53 -2.02
C VAL A 92 3.49 -0.28 -2.26
N TYR A 93 4.25 -0.04 -1.20
CA TYR A 93 5.66 0.31 -1.22
C TYR A 93 6.56 -0.86 -0.81
N VAL A 94 7.79 -0.86 -1.32
CA VAL A 94 8.89 -1.73 -0.91
C VAL A 94 10.16 -0.88 -0.86
N HIS A 95 10.94 -1.02 0.22
CA HIS A 95 12.20 -0.33 0.40
C HIS A 95 13.22 -1.26 1.07
N THR A 96 14.47 -1.18 0.63
CA THR A 96 15.59 -1.99 1.13
C THR A 96 16.85 -1.13 1.23
N PRO A 97 17.92 -1.60 1.90
CA PRO A 97 19.24 -1.05 1.65
C PRO A 97 19.53 -1.06 0.15
N ASN A 98 20.02 0.06 -0.35
CA ASN A 98 20.23 0.27 -1.77
C ASN A 98 21.42 1.23 -1.99
N PRO A 99 22.06 1.22 -3.17
CA PRO A 99 23.22 2.06 -3.42
C PRO A 99 22.88 3.52 -3.75
N ASN A 100 21.60 3.88 -3.90
CA ASN A 100 21.20 5.23 -4.27
C ASN A 100 21.28 6.18 -3.08
N VAL A 101 20.70 5.79 -1.94
CA VAL A 101 20.70 6.57 -0.70
C VAL A 101 20.83 5.62 0.50
N ASP A 102 21.61 6.03 1.50
CA ASP A 102 21.76 5.31 2.78
C ASP A 102 20.74 5.83 3.81
N ASP A 103 19.47 5.55 3.56
CA ASP A 103 18.32 5.94 4.41
C ASP A 103 17.52 4.76 4.94
N TYR A 104 18.04 3.53 4.75
CA TYR A 104 17.44 2.32 5.28
C TYR A 104 17.94 1.97 6.69
N PRO A 105 17.06 1.55 7.63
CA PRO A 105 15.61 1.56 7.51
C PRO A 105 15.07 2.99 7.60
N ILE A 106 14.06 3.30 6.79
CA ILE A 106 13.41 4.59 6.86
C ILE A 106 12.57 4.67 8.13
N ASN A 107 12.63 5.83 8.80
CA ASN A 107 11.80 6.11 9.95
C ASN A 107 10.86 7.29 9.67
N PHE A 108 9.57 7.01 9.60
CA PHE A 108 8.51 7.99 9.43
C PHE A 108 7.97 8.44 10.80
N ASN A 109 8.79 9.19 11.53
CA ASN A 109 8.43 9.76 12.85
C ASN A 109 7.19 10.68 12.82
N PHE A 110 6.76 11.13 11.63
CA PHE A 110 5.55 11.93 11.46
C PHE A 110 4.26 11.11 11.51
N ILE A 111 4.34 9.77 11.48
CA ILE A 111 3.15 8.90 11.54
C ILE A 111 2.59 8.87 12.96
N LYS A 112 1.31 9.20 13.07
CA LYS A 112 0.52 9.06 14.29
C LYS A 112 -0.13 7.69 14.32
N TRP A 113 0.37 6.79 15.15
CA TRP A 113 -0.16 5.43 15.34
C TRP A 113 -1.41 5.40 16.24
N ASN A 114 -2.07 4.24 16.30
CA ASN A 114 -3.28 4.00 17.12
C ASN A 114 -4.45 4.92 16.78
N CYS A 115 -4.64 5.20 15.49
CA CYS A 115 -5.70 6.07 15.02
C CYS A 115 -7.04 5.34 14.86
N LYS A 116 -8.13 6.12 14.92
CA LYS A 116 -9.45 5.63 14.49
C LYS A 116 -9.49 5.53 12.97
N LEU A 117 -9.74 4.34 12.45
CA LEU A 117 -9.87 4.12 11.01
C LEU A 117 -11.13 4.79 10.44
N PRO A 118 -11.07 5.36 9.22
CA PRO A 118 -12.24 5.79 8.49
C PRO A 118 -13.19 4.64 8.22
N GLN A 119 -14.49 4.91 8.30
CA GLN A 119 -15.54 3.93 7.95
C GLN A 119 -15.39 3.42 6.51
N THR A 120 -14.72 4.19 5.64
CA THR A 120 -14.40 3.82 4.26
C THR A 120 -13.73 2.45 4.16
N PHE A 121 -12.82 2.11 5.08
CA PHE A 121 -12.04 0.87 4.99
C PHE A 121 -11.74 0.21 6.33
N SER A 122 -12.32 0.69 7.43
CA SER A 122 -12.10 0.13 8.77
C SER A 122 -12.41 -1.38 8.86
N ASP A 123 -13.39 -1.85 8.10
CA ASP A 123 -13.80 -3.26 8.02
C ASP A 123 -12.99 -4.10 7.03
N LEU A 124 -12.12 -3.47 6.24
CA LEU A 124 -11.27 -4.14 5.25
C LEU A 124 -9.88 -4.48 5.81
N ILE A 125 -9.53 -3.94 6.98
CA ILE A 125 -8.22 -4.09 7.60
C ILE A 125 -8.33 -4.92 8.87
N ASP A 126 -7.62 -6.04 8.91
CA ASP A 126 -7.48 -6.83 10.12
C ASP A 126 -6.43 -6.19 11.05
N LEU A 127 -6.91 -5.45 12.05
CA LEU A 127 -6.07 -4.81 13.05
C LEU A 127 -5.34 -5.80 13.97
N THR A 128 -5.63 -7.10 13.92
CA THR A 128 -4.81 -8.11 14.62
C THR A 128 -3.51 -8.39 13.86
N GLN A 129 -3.50 -8.23 12.54
CA GLN A 129 -2.36 -8.47 11.65
C GLN A 129 -1.60 -7.19 11.30
N TYR A 130 -2.31 -6.06 11.24
CA TYR A 130 -1.75 -4.80 10.74
C TYR A 130 -1.73 -3.69 11.80
N ASN A 131 -0.67 -2.89 11.76
CA ASN A 131 -0.63 -1.57 12.38
C ASN A 131 -1.10 -0.54 11.37
N VAL A 132 -1.95 0.38 11.80
CA VAL A 132 -2.36 1.53 10.99
C VAL A 132 -2.04 2.81 11.72
N GLY A 133 -1.35 3.69 11.01
CA GLY A 133 -1.12 5.06 11.43
C GLY A 133 -1.56 6.02 10.34
N TYR A 134 -1.49 7.31 10.62
CA TYR A 134 -1.80 8.33 9.64
C TYR A 134 -0.85 9.52 9.75
N TYR A 135 -0.72 10.20 8.63
CA TYR A 135 -0.20 11.55 8.53
C TYR A 135 -1.36 12.46 8.12
N GLU A 136 -1.37 13.69 8.66
CA GLU A 136 -2.34 14.70 8.28
C GLU A 136 -1.67 16.07 8.23
N SER A 137 -1.95 16.79 7.13
CA SER A 137 -1.60 18.18 6.91
C SER A 137 -2.86 18.97 6.52
N GLU A 138 -2.70 20.27 6.23
CA GLU A 138 -3.79 21.09 5.68
C GLU A 138 -4.26 20.62 4.29
N PHE A 139 -3.42 19.86 3.57
CA PHE A 139 -3.68 19.49 2.18
C PHE A 139 -4.12 18.04 2.01
N GLU A 140 -3.65 17.13 2.87
CA GLU A 140 -3.94 15.72 2.74
C GLU A 140 -3.95 14.96 4.06
N ARG A 141 -4.69 13.85 4.06
CA ARG A 141 -4.58 12.79 5.06
C ARG A 141 -4.21 11.48 4.37
N VAL A 142 -3.17 10.83 4.87
CA VAL A 142 -2.63 9.58 4.34
C VAL A 142 -2.56 8.55 5.44
N TYR A 143 -3.11 7.37 5.20
CA TYR A 143 -3.03 6.24 6.11
C TYR A 143 -1.91 5.29 5.70
N TYR A 144 -1.10 4.88 6.66
CA TYR A 144 0.01 3.96 6.49
C TYR A 144 -0.35 2.64 7.15
N ILE A 145 -0.34 1.56 6.37
CA ILE A 145 -0.71 0.22 6.83
C ILE A 145 0.52 -0.67 6.69
N GLN A 146 0.95 -1.27 7.79
CA GLN A 146 2.10 -2.18 7.81
C GLN A 146 1.79 -3.44 8.63
N SER A 147 2.49 -4.53 8.34
CA SER A 147 2.32 -5.79 9.07
C SER A 147 3.00 -5.70 10.43
N LYS A 148 2.34 -6.21 11.47
CA LYS A 148 2.90 -6.32 12.82
C LYS A 148 4.08 -7.29 12.90
N HIS A 149 4.27 -8.13 11.88
CA HIS A 149 5.31 -9.15 11.83
C HIS A 149 6.57 -8.70 11.08
N LEU A 150 6.61 -7.46 10.59
CA LEU A 150 7.81 -6.93 9.94
C LEU A 150 8.93 -6.74 10.98
N LYS A 151 10.12 -7.23 10.64
CA LYS A 151 11.33 -7.04 11.44
C LYS A 151 11.77 -5.57 11.50
N TYR A 152 11.51 -4.83 10.42
CA TYR A 152 11.84 -3.41 10.29
C TYR A 152 10.52 -2.66 10.00
N PRO A 153 9.83 -2.14 11.03
CA PRO A 153 8.65 -1.28 10.84
C PRO A 153 9.04 0.15 10.40
N LEU A 154 8.06 0.97 10.01
CA LEU A 154 8.22 2.38 9.65
C LEU A 154 8.50 3.32 10.83
N SER A 155 8.43 2.82 12.06
CA SER A 155 8.76 3.53 13.29
C SER A 155 9.12 2.54 14.38
N ASN A 156 10.07 2.90 15.24
CA ASN A 156 10.48 2.11 16.40
C ASN A 156 9.45 2.11 17.53
#